data_AF-A0A7C2GN96-F1
#
_entry.id   AF-A0A7C2GN96-F1
#
_cell.length_a   1.000
_cell.length_b   1.000
_cell.length_c   1.000
_cell.angle_alpha   90.00
_cell.angle_beta   90.00
_cell.angle_gamma   90.00
#
_symmetry.space_group_name_H-M   'P 1'
#
loop_
_entity.id
_entity.type
_entity.pdbx_description
1 polymer ?
#
loop_
_entity_poly.entity_id
_entity_poly.type
_entity_poly.pdbx_seq_one_letter_code
_entity_poly.pdbx_strand_id
1 'polypeptide(L)'
;MIKSRGKILFLAVLIIIIAGLVSPDHLISQEKEETKYLVITGARLIDGTGAPPLDNAMIVIARDRIVDCGPRGEVKIPQKAEVIDVKGKTVIPGLIDAHLHFTYPPKEEEFFFINEAISAFRAANFLRQMLLIGVTTVRDVSSFGRVGYEAKKAFNLGLYEGSRPIVTGPGITCTGGHGTEGYRLGIVEEADGPDGFRRAVRQRVKDGADLIKVLPP
;
A
#
# COMPACT_ATOMS: atom_id res chain seq x y z
N MET A 1 9.10 -66.85 44.90
CA MET A 1 10.17 -65.82 44.83
C MET A 1 9.95 -64.99 43.57
N ILE A 2 8.99 -64.05 43.52
CA ILE A 2 9.11 -62.60 43.80
C ILE A 2 10.36 -61.93 43.19
N LYS A 3 10.14 -61.21 42.07
CA LYS A 3 10.69 -59.88 41.67
C LYS A 3 9.97 -59.49 40.34
N SER A 4 8.85 -58.74 40.35
CA SER A 4 8.71 -57.26 40.29
C SER A 4 9.28 -56.65 39.00
N ARG A 5 8.63 -55.78 38.21
CA ARG A 5 7.32 -55.10 38.12
C ARG A 5 7.29 -54.37 36.76
N GLY A 6 6.12 -54.13 36.17
CA GLY A 6 5.97 -53.17 35.06
C GLY A 6 4.71 -53.36 34.22
N LYS A 7 3.54 -53.01 34.76
CA LYS A 7 2.27 -52.94 34.03
C LYS A 7 2.23 -51.64 33.23
N ILE A 8 1.93 -51.69 31.93
CA ILE A 8 1.43 -50.54 31.18
C ILE A 8 0.04 -50.91 30.66
N LEU A 9 -0.93 -50.15 31.18
CA LEU A 9 -2.36 -50.27 31.01
C LEU A 9 -2.78 -49.45 29.77
N PHE A 10 -3.53 -50.08 28.88
CA PHE A 10 -4.30 -49.41 27.82
C PHE A 10 -5.26 -48.39 28.47
N LEU A 11 -5.17 -47.11 28.10
CA LEU A 11 -6.19 -46.12 28.47
C LEU A 11 -6.57 -45.29 27.25
N ALA A 12 -7.79 -45.52 26.78
CA ALA A 12 -8.49 -44.71 25.79
C ALA A 12 -8.76 -43.31 26.35
N VAL A 13 -8.33 -42.26 25.64
CA VAL A 13 -8.67 -40.88 25.98
C VAL A 13 -9.84 -40.43 25.10
N LEU A 14 -10.98 -40.47 25.78
CA LEU A 14 -12.25 -39.76 25.63
C LEU A 14 -12.19 -38.44 24.81
N ILE A 15 -12.89 -38.43 23.67
CA ILE A 15 -13.36 -37.23 22.97
C ILE A 15 -14.60 -36.74 23.73
N ILE A 16 -14.46 -35.68 24.53
CA ILE A 16 -15.62 -34.98 25.08
C ILE A 16 -16.07 -33.93 24.05
N ILE A 17 -17.14 -34.27 23.33
CA ILE A 17 -17.98 -33.31 22.62
C ILE A 17 -18.72 -32.50 23.70
N ILE A 18 -18.32 -31.25 23.91
CA ILE A 18 -19.12 -30.28 24.66
C ILE A 18 -20.25 -29.85 23.74
N ALA A 19 -21.33 -30.64 23.73
CA ALA A 19 -22.63 -30.24 23.22
C ALA A 19 -23.45 -29.68 24.38
N GLY A 20 -23.86 -28.42 24.26
CA GLY A 20 -25.01 -27.86 24.97
C GLY A 20 -24.70 -27.04 26.22
N LEU A 21 -24.47 -25.73 26.04
CA LEU A 21 -24.90 -24.64 26.95
C LEU A 21 -24.50 -23.26 26.40
N VAL A 22 -24.96 -22.91 25.19
CA VAL A 22 -25.03 -21.51 24.74
C VAL A 22 -26.32 -21.38 23.93
N SER A 23 -27.26 -20.57 24.42
CA SER A 23 -28.51 -20.26 23.73
C SER A 23 -28.22 -19.61 22.36
N PRO A 24 -29.00 -19.88 21.29
CA PRO A 24 -28.73 -19.37 19.94
C PRO A 24 -28.90 -17.84 19.75
N ASP A 25 -29.42 -17.12 20.76
CA ASP A 25 -29.87 -15.73 20.58
C ASP A 25 -28.78 -14.65 20.80
N HIS A 26 -27.50 -15.02 20.72
CA HIS A 26 -26.39 -14.06 20.73
C HIS A 26 -25.57 -14.10 19.43
N LEU A 27 -26.26 -14.22 18.30
CA LEU A 27 -25.69 -13.80 17.02
C LEU A 27 -25.76 -12.28 16.97
N ILE A 28 -24.62 -11.68 17.32
CA ILE A 28 -24.16 -10.33 17.01
C ILE A 28 -25.09 -9.67 16.00
N SER A 29 -25.92 -8.74 16.46
CA SER A 29 -26.51 -7.74 15.59
C SER A 29 -25.35 -7.07 14.88
N GLN A 30 -25.17 -7.34 13.58
CA GLN A 30 -24.35 -6.48 12.76
C GLN A 30 -25.04 -5.12 12.79
N GLU A 31 -24.58 -4.23 13.69
CA GLU A 31 -24.88 -2.82 13.56
C GLU A 31 -24.49 -2.46 12.13
N LYS A 32 -25.50 -2.07 11.37
CA LYS A 32 -25.34 -1.60 10.01
C LYS A 32 -24.52 -0.33 10.12
N GLU A 33 -23.20 -0.45 9.98
CA GLU A 33 -22.25 0.62 10.18
C GLU A 33 -22.71 1.84 9.38
N GLU A 34 -23.24 2.85 10.09
CA GLU A 34 -23.86 4.01 9.47
C GLU A 34 -22.78 4.71 8.65
N THR A 35 -22.99 4.85 7.34
CA THR A 35 -21.99 5.44 6.45
C THR A 35 -21.64 6.85 6.94
N LYS A 36 -20.42 7.03 7.44
CA LYS A 36 -19.94 8.34 7.83
C LYS A 36 -19.66 9.17 6.59
N TYR A 37 -20.32 10.33 6.50
CA TYR A 37 -20.11 11.33 5.45
C TYR A 37 -19.25 12.47 5.98
N LEU A 38 -18.31 12.92 5.15
CA LEU A 38 -17.53 14.14 5.34
C LEU A 38 -17.83 15.08 4.17
N VAL A 39 -18.13 16.34 4.45
CA VAL A 39 -18.37 17.38 3.44
C VAL A 39 -17.36 18.49 3.62
N ILE A 40 -16.59 18.76 2.58
CA ILE A 40 -15.69 19.91 2.49
C ILE A 40 -16.44 21.01 1.74
N THR A 41 -16.56 22.21 2.31
CA THR A 41 -17.31 23.34 1.72
C THR A 41 -16.47 24.60 1.61
N GLY A 42 -16.84 25.50 0.71
CA GLY A 42 -16.21 26.82 0.57
C GLY A 42 -14.86 26.80 -0.15
N ALA A 43 -14.47 25.66 -0.72
CA ALA A 43 -13.20 25.50 -1.42
C ALA A 43 -13.18 26.25 -2.76
N ARG A 44 -12.00 26.71 -3.18
CA ARG A 44 -11.68 26.78 -4.61
C ARG A 44 -11.21 25.39 -5.04
N LEU A 45 -11.99 24.68 -5.86
CA LEU A 45 -11.69 23.32 -6.28
C LEU A 45 -11.00 23.31 -7.65
N ILE A 46 -9.83 22.70 -7.71
CA ILE A 46 -9.20 22.24 -8.95
C ILE A 46 -9.41 20.73 -8.96
N ASP A 47 -10.18 20.20 -9.91
CA ASP A 47 -10.59 18.78 -9.91
C ASP A 47 -9.62 17.84 -10.64
N GLY A 48 -8.61 18.39 -11.32
CA GLY A 48 -7.62 17.64 -12.10
C GLY A 48 -8.09 17.23 -13.50
N THR A 49 -9.28 17.64 -13.94
CA THR A 49 -9.79 17.34 -15.30
C THR A 49 -9.22 18.29 -16.37
N GLY A 50 -8.61 19.39 -15.95
CA GLY A 50 -8.16 20.49 -16.82
C GLY A 50 -9.23 21.55 -17.06
N ALA A 51 -10.45 21.37 -16.54
CA ALA A 51 -11.47 22.42 -16.54
C ALA A 51 -11.05 23.62 -15.64
N PRO A 52 -11.66 24.80 -15.84
CA PRO A 52 -11.44 25.94 -14.95
C PRO A 52 -11.79 25.61 -13.49
N PRO A 53 -11.07 26.17 -12.50
CA PRO A 53 -11.36 25.92 -11.09
C PRO A 53 -12.76 26.39 -10.69
N LEU A 54 -13.43 25.63 -9.82
CA LEU A 54 -14.74 25.96 -9.26
C LEU A 54 -14.59 26.73 -7.94
N ASP A 55 -15.09 27.95 -7.87
CA ASP A 55 -15.11 28.72 -6.62
C ASP A 55 -16.30 28.35 -5.74
N ASN A 56 -16.11 28.40 -4.42
CA ASN A 56 -17.13 28.06 -3.42
C ASN A 56 -17.76 26.67 -3.67
N ALA A 57 -16.91 25.70 -4.02
CA ALA A 57 -17.29 24.33 -4.29
C ALA A 57 -17.56 23.54 -2.99
N MET A 58 -18.31 22.45 -3.16
CA MET A 58 -18.54 21.42 -2.15
C MET A 58 -18.04 20.06 -2.66
N ILE A 59 -17.51 19.25 -1.74
CA ILE A 59 -17.02 17.91 -2.01
C ILE A 59 -17.60 16.99 -0.94
N VAL A 60 -18.27 15.91 -1.35
CA VAL A 60 -18.88 14.92 -0.45
C VAL A 60 -18.07 13.65 -0.51
N ILE A 61 -17.60 13.20 0.65
CA ILE A 61 -16.80 12.00 0.83
C ILE A 61 -17.60 11.02 1.67
N ALA A 62 -17.70 9.78 1.20
CA ALA A 62 -18.26 8.67 1.95
C ALA A 62 -17.19 7.60 2.08
N ARG A 63 -16.81 7.26 3.32
CA ARG A 63 -15.69 6.34 3.60
C ARG A 63 -14.39 6.80 2.90
N ASP A 64 -13.95 6.09 1.87
CA ASP A 64 -12.69 6.28 1.14
C ASP A 64 -12.92 6.76 -0.32
N ARG A 65 -14.11 7.28 -0.63
CA ARG A 65 -14.48 7.74 -1.98
C ARG A 65 -15.16 9.10 -1.94
N ILE A 66 -14.84 9.93 -2.94
CA ILE A 66 -15.65 11.10 -3.29
C ILE A 66 -16.90 10.58 -3.99
N VAL A 67 -18.08 10.95 -3.48
CA VAL A 67 -19.37 10.51 -4.02
C VAL A 67 -20.11 11.62 -4.76
N ASP A 68 -19.75 12.89 -4.53
CA ASP A 68 -20.30 14.04 -5.24
C ASP A 68 -19.36 15.25 -5.09
N CYS A 69 -19.33 16.14 -6.08
CA CYS A 69 -18.63 17.42 -5.99
C CYS A 69 -19.16 18.42 -7.03
N GLY A 70 -19.13 19.71 -6.69
CA GLY A 70 -19.64 20.76 -7.58
C GLY A 70 -19.88 22.10 -6.88
N PRO A 71 -20.50 23.07 -7.58
CA PRO A 71 -20.85 24.36 -7.00
C PRO A 71 -21.77 24.22 -5.78
N ARG A 72 -21.61 25.13 -4.81
CA ARG A 72 -22.53 25.22 -3.68
C ARG A 72 -23.96 25.49 -4.17
N GLY A 73 -24.90 24.66 -3.74
CA GLY A 73 -26.31 24.72 -4.17
C GLY A 73 -26.71 23.61 -5.14
N GLU A 74 -25.74 23.03 -5.85
CA GLU A 74 -25.96 21.86 -6.72
C GLU A 74 -25.68 20.54 -6.00
N VAL A 75 -24.74 20.57 -5.04
CA VAL A 75 -24.37 19.42 -4.20
C VAL A 75 -25.21 19.37 -2.92
N LYS A 76 -25.79 18.22 -2.61
CA LYS A 76 -26.58 18.00 -1.38
C LYS A 76 -25.69 17.57 -0.23
N ILE A 77 -25.90 18.16 0.96
CA ILE A 77 -25.26 17.71 2.20
C ILE A 77 -26.05 16.51 2.74
N PRO A 78 -25.44 15.32 2.87
CA PRO A 78 -26.10 14.17 3.49
C PRO A 78 -26.44 14.46 4.96
N GLN A 79 -27.51 13.83 5.47
CA GLN A 79 -27.86 13.95 6.89
C GLN A 79 -26.72 13.43 7.77
N LYS A 80 -26.49 14.08 8.92
CA LYS A 80 -25.42 13.75 9.88
C LYS A 80 -23.99 13.79 9.31
N ALA A 81 -23.77 14.44 8.16
CA ALA A 81 -22.43 14.62 7.64
C ALA A 81 -21.59 15.52 8.55
N GLU A 82 -20.33 15.15 8.75
CA GLU A 82 -19.32 16.05 9.30
C GLU A 82 -19.01 17.11 8.25
N VAL A 83 -19.05 18.40 8.62
CA VAL A 83 -18.82 19.50 7.66
C VAL A 83 -17.56 20.27 8.04
N ILE A 84 -16.64 20.42 7.09
CA ILE A 84 -15.43 21.21 7.23
C ILE A 84 -15.48 22.38 6.23
N ASP A 85 -15.54 23.61 6.75
CA ASP A 85 -15.43 24.82 5.93
C ASP A 85 -13.95 25.16 5.70
N VAL A 86 -13.55 25.22 4.43
CA VAL A 86 -12.21 25.53 3.97
C VAL A 86 -12.15 26.82 3.17
N LYS A 87 -13.08 27.76 3.41
CA LYS A 87 -13.11 29.07 2.75
C LYS A 87 -11.73 29.73 2.72
N GLY A 88 -11.36 30.22 1.54
CA GLY A 88 -10.06 30.85 1.28
C GLY A 88 -8.93 29.86 1.02
N LYS A 89 -9.18 28.55 1.08
CA LYS A 89 -8.24 27.50 0.68
C LYS A 89 -8.58 26.97 -0.71
N THR A 90 -7.56 26.44 -1.37
CA THR A 90 -7.71 25.68 -2.62
C THR A 90 -7.62 24.19 -2.30
N VAL A 91 -8.54 23.40 -2.84
CA VAL A 91 -8.52 21.93 -2.75
C VAL A 91 -8.14 21.39 -4.12
N ILE A 92 -7.20 20.45 -4.14
CA ILE A 92 -6.70 19.75 -5.33
C ILE A 92 -6.77 18.24 -5.08
N PRO A 93 -6.70 17.39 -6.13
CA PRO A 93 -6.52 15.96 -5.93
C PRO A 93 -5.18 15.71 -5.24
N GLY A 94 -5.08 14.59 -4.53
CA GLY A 94 -3.80 14.16 -3.96
C GLY A 94 -2.74 14.05 -5.05
N LEU A 95 -1.54 14.58 -4.78
CA LEU A 95 -0.46 14.58 -5.77
C LEU A 95 0.05 13.16 -6.02
N ILE A 96 0.57 12.94 -7.23
CA ILE A 96 1.15 11.67 -7.68
C ILE A 96 2.60 11.92 -8.08
N ASP A 97 3.53 11.20 -7.46
CA ASP A 97 4.91 11.14 -7.94
C ASP A 97 5.11 9.85 -8.75
N ALA A 98 5.46 10.00 -10.02
CA ALA A 98 5.57 8.90 -10.96
C ALA A 98 6.99 8.31 -11.06
N HIS A 99 8.00 8.86 -10.36
CA HIS A 99 9.37 8.37 -10.48
C HIS A 99 10.18 8.65 -9.22
N LEU A 100 10.19 7.67 -8.31
CA LEU A 100 11.06 7.72 -7.14
C LEU A 100 11.58 6.34 -6.75
N HIS A 101 12.41 6.35 -5.70
CA HIS A 101 13.01 5.16 -5.11
C HIS A 101 12.94 5.24 -3.59
N PHE A 102 12.06 4.46 -2.96
CA PHE A 102 11.85 4.53 -1.50
C PHE A 102 12.55 3.42 -0.71
N THR A 103 13.15 2.44 -1.40
CA THR A 103 13.70 1.23 -0.77
C THR A 103 15.21 1.26 -0.54
N TYR A 104 15.90 2.26 -1.08
CA TYR A 104 17.35 2.43 -0.95
C TYR A 104 17.73 3.90 -0.77
N PRO A 105 18.92 4.20 -0.25
CA PRO A 105 19.36 5.57 -0.02
C PRO A 105 19.64 6.31 -1.34
N PRO A 106 19.51 7.65 -1.34
CA PRO A 106 19.87 8.46 -2.50
C PRO A 106 21.40 8.63 -2.64
N LYS A 107 22.17 8.39 -1.58
CA LYS A 107 23.63 8.54 -1.56
C LYS A 107 24.31 7.18 -1.68
N GLU A 108 25.24 7.06 -2.61
CA GLU A 108 26.01 5.83 -2.86
C GLU A 108 26.73 5.30 -1.61
N GLU A 109 27.26 6.19 -0.78
CA GLU A 109 27.97 5.86 0.47
C GLU A 109 27.08 5.14 1.50
N GLU A 110 25.76 5.33 1.45
CA GLU A 110 24.82 4.70 2.40
C GLU A 110 24.48 3.25 2.00
N PHE A 111 24.81 2.82 0.77
CA PHE A 111 24.47 1.47 0.29
C PHE A 111 25.22 0.36 1.04
N PHE A 112 26.35 0.65 1.69
CA PHE A 112 27.07 -0.34 2.51
C PHE A 112 26.26 -0.86 3.71
N PHE A 113 25.23 -0.11 4.14
CA PHE A 113 24.42 -0.45 5.30
C PHE A 113 23.05 -1.01 4.94
N ILE A 114 22.76 -1.22 3.65
CA ILE A 114 21.45 -1.67 3.22
C ILE A 114 21.25 -3.16 3.50
N ASN A 115 20.09 -3.49 4.07
CA ASN A 115 19.55 -4.83 4.13
C ASN A 115 18.02 -4.73 4.12
N GLU A 116 17.31 -5.85 3.96
CA GLU A 116 15.85 -5.84 3.81
C GLU A 116 15.13 -5.17 4.99
N ALA A 117 15.60 -5.39 6.22
CA ALA A 117 15.00 -4.81 7.41
C ALA A 117 15.16 -3.29 7.44
N ILE A 118 16.38 -2.78 7.24
CA ILE A 118 16.67 -1.34 7.21
C ILE A 118 15.89 -0.67 6.06
N SER A 119 15.87 -1.28 4.88
CA SER A 119 15.12 -0.79 3.73
C SER A 119 13.62 -0.74 3.97
N ALA A 120 13.05 -1.71 4.69
CA ALA A 120 11.62 -1.70 5.05
C ALA A 120 11.27 -0.51 5.96
N PHE A 121 12.08 -0.24 6.99
CA PHE A 121 11.89 0.93 7.86
C PHE A 121 12.07 2.25 7.09
N ARG A 122 13.08 2.34 6.21
CA ARG A 122 13.29 3.50 5.34
C ARG A 122 12.08 3.73 4.43
N ALA A 123 11.56 2.67 3.81
CA ALA A 123 10.39 2.74 2.93
C ALA A 123 9.17 3.30 3.67
N ALA A 124 8.82 2.74 4.84
CA ALA A 124 7.69 3.23 5.62
C ALA A 124 7.84 4.70 6.03
N ASN A 125 9.03 5.11 6.48
CA ASN A 125 9.31 6.50 6.83
C ASN A 125 9.22 7.44 5.61
N PHE A 126 9.81 7.04 4.47
CA PHE A 126 9.78 7.83 3.24
C PHE A 126 8.34 8.01 2.74
N LEU A 127 7.55 6.94 2.69
CA LEU A 127 6.15 6.99 2.25
C LEU A 127 5.29 7.85 3.18
N ARG A 128 5.58 7.85 4.49
CA ARG A 128 4.94 8.79 5.43
C ARG A 128 5.29 10.24 5.10
N GLN A 129 6.56 10.54 4.84
CA GLN A 129 7.00 11.90 4.49
C GLN A 129 6.33 12.40 3.20
N MET A 130 6.25 11.55 2.18
CA MET A 130 5.57 11.87 0.92
C MET A 130 4.08 12.21 1.13
N LEU A 131 3.39 11.45 1.99
CA LEU A 131 1.99 11.73 2.33
C LEU A 131 1.83 13.11 3.00
N LEU A 132 2.71 13.44 3.95
CA LEU A 132 2.64 14.70 4.70
C LEU A 132 2.85 15.95 3.82
N ILE A 133 3.56 15.81 2.69
CA ILE A 133 3.74 16.90 1.71
C ILE A 133 2.67 16.90 0.61
N GLY A 134 1.64 16.06 0.74
CA GLY A 134 0.49 16.01 -0.18
C GLY A 134 0.62 15.02 -1.34
N VAL A 135 1.72 14.26 -1.42
CA VAL A 135 1.86 13.16 -2.40
C VAL A 135 1.17 11.93 -1.85
N THR A 136 -0.02 11.64 -2.34
CA THR A 136 -0.86 10.55 -1.81
C THR A 136 -0.59 9.20 -2.48
N THR A 137 0.03 9.22 -3.67
CA THR A 137 0.39 8.01 -4.43
C THR A 137 1.77 8.17 -5.02
N VAL A 138 2.57 7.12 -4.96
CA VAL A 138 3.93 7.11 -5.51
C VAL A 138 4.16 5.89 -6.38
N ARG A 139 4.99 6.05 -7.40
CA ARG A 139 5.47 4.95 -8.25
C ARG A 139 6.96 4.74 -8.04
N ASP A 140 7.28 3.64 -7.37
CA ASP A 140 8.64 3.14 -7.24
C ASP A 140 9.02 2.42 -8.53
N VAL A 141 10.10 2.90 -9.16
CA VAL A 141 10.52 2.43 -10.49
C VAL A 141 11.83 1.66 -10.46
N SER A 142 12.33 1.32 -9.28
CA SER A 142 13.32 0.27 -9.05
C SER A 142 13.39 0.06 -7.55
N SER A 143 13.23 -1.18 -7.08
CA SER A 143 13.29 -1.52 -5.66
C SER A 143 14.52 -2.35 -5.32
N PHE A 144 15.06 -2.16 -4.11
CA PHE A 144 16.01 -3.08 -3.49
C PHE A 144 15.33 -4.43 -3.20
N GLY A 145 15.72 -5.47 -3.94
CA GLY A 145 15.24 -6.84 -3.76
C GLY A 145 13.71 -6.92 -3.78
N ARG A 146 13.13 -7.53 -2.74
CA ARG A 146 11.68 -7.67 -2.59
C ARG A 146 11.02 -6.57 -1.77
N VAL A 147 11.77 -5.61 -1.25
CA VAL A 147 11.28 -4.66 -0.24
C VAL A 147 10.12 -3.82 -0.76
N GLY A 148 10.13 -3.42 -2.03
CA GLY A 148 9.01 -2.68 -2.63
C GLY A 148 7.70 -3.47 -2.56
N TYR A 149 7.73 -4.75 -2.91
CA TYR A 149 6.56 -5.63 -2.83
C TYR A 149 6.05 -5.78 -1.40
N GLU A 150 6.95 -6.01 -0.45
CA GLU A 150 6.58 -6.19 0.94
C GLU A 150 6.06 -4.88 1.57
N ALA A 151 6.61 -3.72 1.19
CA ALA A 151 6.10 -2.41 1.59
C ALA A 151 4.67 -2.18 1.07
N LYS A 152 4.37 -2.57 -0.17
CA LYS A 152 3.01 -2.55 -0.72
C LYS A 152 2.06 -3.47 0.03
N LYS A 153 2.48 -4.70 0.36
CA LYS A 153 1.67 -5.61 1.17
C LYS A 153 1.40 -5.03 2.56
N ALA A 154 2.43 -4.49 3.21
CA ALA A 154 2.31 -3.86 4.52
C ALA A 154 1.36 -2.64 4.50
N PHE A 155 1.37 -1.85 3.42
CA PHE A 155 0.40 -0.77 3.21
C PHE A 155 -1.03 -1.30 3.13
N ASN A 156 -1.26 -2.33 2.30
CA ASN A 156 -2.58 -2.94 2.13
C ASN A 156 -3.11 -3.61 3.41
N LEU A 157 -2.21 -4.05 4.29
CA LEU A 157 -2.53 -4.58 5.62
C LEU A 157 -2.74 -3.47 6.67
N GLY A 158 -2.54 -2.20 6.33
CA GLY A 158 -2.67 -1.08 7.26
C GLY A 158 -1.57 -1.01 8.33
N LEU A 159 -0.42 -1.65 8.09
CA LEU A 159 0.67 -1.72 9.08
C LEU A 159 1.43 -0.39 9.25
N TYR A 160 1.27 0.54 8.32
CA TYR A 160 1.78 1.90 8.42
C TYR A 160 0.90 2.88 7.63
N GLU A 161 1.02 4.16 7.98
CA GLU A 161 0.41 5.27 7.25
C GLU A 161 1.44 5.90 6.31
N GLY A 162 1.10 6.04 5.03
CA GLY A 162 1.95 6.67 4.03
C GLY A 162 1.27 6.78 2.66
N SER A 163 1.98 7.28 1.66
CA SER A 163 1.50 7.31 0.28
C SER A 163 1.25 5.90 -0.23
N ARG A 164 0.22 5.73 -1.06
CA ARG A 164 -0.07 4.45 -1.73
C ARG A 164 1.09 4.09 -2.66
N PRO A 165 1.80 2.97 -2.44
CA PRO A 165 2.90 2.57 -3.29
C PRO A 165 2.40 1.76 -4.50
N ILE A 166 2.89 2.11 -5.68
CA ILE A 166 2.83 1.33 -6.91
C ILE A 166 4.26 0.89 -7.21
N VAL A 167 4.50 -0.41 -7.40
CA VAL A 167 5.88 -0.94 -7.34
C VAL A 167 6.29 -1.75 -8.58
N THR A 168 7.53 -1.59 -9.02
CA THR A 168 8.15 -2.43 -10.07
C THR A 168 8.87 -3.65 -9.52
N GLY A 169 9.40 -3.57 -8.29
CA GLY A 169 10.53 -4.40 -7.88
C GLY A 169 11.83 -3.98 -8.58
N PRO A 170 12.82 -4.87 -8.67
CA PRO A 170 14.08 -4.55 -9.34
C PRO A 170 13.86 -4.23 -10.82
N GLY A 171 14.46 -3.14 -11.31
CA GLY A 171 14.43 -2.78 -12.73
C GLY A 171 15.10 -3.83 -13.62
N ILE A 172 14.88 -3.76 -14.93
CA ILE A 172 15.48 -4.70 -15.89
C ILE A 172 16.37 -3.90 -16.85
N THR A 173 17.62 -4.31 -17.02
CA THR A 173 18.59 -3.69 -17.93
C THR A 173 19.32 -4.76 -18.74
N CYS A 174 20.04 -4.41 -19.79
CA CYS A 174 20.95 -5.36 -20.47
C CYS A 174 22.28 -5.44 -19.73
N THR A 175 23.12 -6.43 -20.04
CA THR A 175 24.44 -6.51 -19.42
C THR A 175 25.26 -5.24 -19.69
N GLY A 176 25.73 -4.60 -18.61
CA GLY A 176 26.46 -3.34 -18.65
C GLY A 176 25.61 -2.09 -18.94
N GLY A 177 24.28 -2.20 -18.98
CA GLY A 177 23.37 -1.08 -19.23
C GLY A 177 23.20 -0.14 -18.04
N HIS A 178 22.34 0.87 -18.19
CA HIS A 178 22.09 1.84 -17.12
C HIS A 178 21.56 1.17 -15.84
N GLY A 179 22.07 1.57 -14.68
CA GLY A 179 21.68 1.05 -13.37
C GLY A 179 22.40 -0.23 -12.93
N THR A 180 23.31 -0.77 -13.75
CA THR A 180 24.06 -2.01 -13.48
C THR A 180 24.91 -1.94 -12.21
N GLU A 181 25.31 -0.74 -11.78
CA GLU A 181 25.91 -0.50 -10.47
C GLU A 181 25.04 -1.03 -9.31
N GLY A 182 23.72 -1.04 -9.49
CA GLY A 182 22.73 -1.60 -8.57
C GLY A 182 22.50 -3.11 -8.70
N TYR A 183 23.15 -3.80 -9.64
CA TYR A 183 22.91 -5.23 -9.91
C TYR A 183 23.26 -6.10 -8.70
N ARG A 184 24.44 -5.87 -8.10
CA ARG A 184 24.90 -6.62 -6.91
C ARG A 184 24.05 -6.36 -5.67
N LEU A 185 23.29 -5.27 -5.69
CA LEU A 185 22.36 -4.88 -4.64
C LEU A 185 20.95 -5.40 -4.92
N GLY A 186 20.72 -6.09 -6.04
CA GLY A 186 19.39 -6.56 -6.42
C GLY A 186 18.40 -5.41 -6.70
N ILE A 187 18.90 -4.24 -7.10
CA ILE A 187 18.09 -3.08 -7.51
C ILE A 187 17.74 -3.15 -8.99
N VAL A 188 18.60 -3.81 -9.77
CA VAL A 188 18.35 -4.16 -11.16
C VAL A 188 18.67 -5.63 -11.41
N GLU A 189 18.07 -6.18 -12.45
CA GLU A 189 18.41 -7.49 -13.02
C GLU A 189 18.90 -7.28 -14.45
N GLU A 190 20.08 -7.83 -14.77
CA GLU A 190 20.58 -7.87 -16.14
C GLU A 190 19.88 -9.00 -16.92
N ALA A 191 19.45 -8.70 -18.13
CA ALA A 191 18.83 -9.65 -19.05
C ALA A 191 19.23 -9.34 -20.49
N ASP A 192 19.67 -10.36 -21.23
CA ASP A 192 20.04 -10.21 -22.63
C ASP A 192 19.11 -10.95 -23.58
N GLY A 193 18.88 -10.32 -24.72
CA GLY A 193 18.02 -10.83 -25.78
C GLY A 193 16.54 -10.94 -25.41
N PRO A 194 15.66 -11.20 -26.40
CA PRO A 194 14.21 -11.21 -26.16
C PRO A 194 13.76 -12.20 -25.08
N ASP A 195 14.39 -13.38 -25.00
CA ASP A 195 13.99 -14.41 -24.03
C ASP A 195 14.47 -14.10 -22.61
N GLY A 196 15.63 -13.43 -22.46
CA GLY A 196 16.09 -12.92 -21.17
C GLY A 196 15.08 -11.93 -20.59
N PHE A 197 14.75 -10.90 -21.36
CA PHE A 197 13.76 -9.89 -20.95
C PHE A 197 12.38 -10.52 -20.64
N ARG A 198 11.90 -11.48 -21.45
CA ARG A 198 10.64 -12.18 -21.17
C ARG A 198 10.67 -12.93 -19.83
N ARG A 199 11.78 -13.59 -19.49
CA ARG A 199 11.92 -14.28 -18.19
C ARG A 199 11.91 -13.28 -17.04
N ALA A 200 12.68 -12.20 -17.13
CA ALA A 200 12.73 -11.16 -16.11
C ALA A 200 11.35 -10.52 -15.88
N VAL A 201 10.62 -10.18 -16.94
CA VAL A 201 9.25 -9.65 -16.86
C VAL A 201 8.30 -10.63 -16.15
N ARG A 202 8.31 -11.91 -16.55
CA ARG A 202 7.47 -12.93 -15.90
C ARG A 202 7.78 -13.07 -14.41
N GLN A 203 9.05 -12.94 -14.04
CA GLN A 203 9.46 -12.98 -12.65
C GLN A 203 8.93 -11.79 -11.86
N ARG A 204 9.02 -10.55 -12.39
CA ARG A 204 8.42 -9.35 -11.77
C ARG A 204 6.90 -9.50 -11.57
N VAL A 205 6.19 -9.99 -12.59
CA VAL A 205 4.74 -10.26 -12.50
C VAL A 205 4.43 -11.30 -11.42
N LYS A 206 5.18 -12.40 -11.38
CA LYS A 206 5.04 -13.44 -10.35
C LYS A 206 5.26 -12.90 -8.94
N ASP A 207 6.19 -11.95 -8.78
CA ASP A 207 6.52 -11.37 -7.48
C ASP A 207 5.52 -10.32 -6.98
N GLY A 208 4.63 -9.84 -7.86
CA GLY A 208 3.54 -8.93 -7.52
C GLY A 208 3.76 -7.47 -7.96
N ALA A 209 4.61 -7.25 -8.96
CA ALA A 209 4.81 -5.94 -9.56
C ALA A 209 3.52 -5.38 -10.19
N ASP A 210 3.31 -4.07 -10.04
CA ASP A 210 2.22 -3.32 -10.69
C ASP A 210 2.61 -2.85 -12.10
N LEU A 211 3.90 -2.70 -12.36
CA LEU A 211 4.46 -2.28 -13.64
C LEU A 211 5.86 -2.85 -13.84
N ILE A 212 6.38 -2.73 -15.06
CA ILE A 212 7.74 -3.11 -15.41
C ILE A 212 8.55 -1.84 -15.72
N LYS A 213 9.76 -1.73 -15.15
CA LYS A 213 10.76 -0.75 -15.57
C LYS A 213 11.85 -1.43 -16.38
N VAL A 214 12.03 -0.95 -17.61
CA VAL A 214 13.20 -1.24 -18.42
C VAL A 214 14.11 -0.02 -18.40
N LEU A 215 15.41 -0.24 -18.16
CA LEU A 215 16.44 0.78 -18.22
C LEU A 215 17.15 0.68 -19.59
N PRO A 216 17.58 1.82 -20.16
CA PRO A 216 18.27 1.81 -21.44
C PRO A 216 19.66 1.15 -21.32
N PRO A 217 20.19 0.61 -22.44
CA PRO A 217 21.60 0.20 -22.53
C PRO A 217 22.55 1.36 -22.27
#